data_AF-A0A3G3JZM4-F1
#
_entry.id   AF-A0A3G3JZM4-F1
#
_cell.length_a   1.000
_cell.length_b   1.000
_cell.length_c   1.000
_cell.angle_alpha   90.00
_cell.angle_beta   90.00
_cell.angle_gamma   90.00
#
_symmetry.space_group_name_H-M   'P 1'
#
loop_
_entity.id
_entity.type
_entity.pdbx_description
1 polymer ?
#
loop_
_entity_poly.entity_id
_entity_poly.type
_entity_poly.pdbx_seq_one_letter_code
_entity_poly.pdbx_strand_id
1 'polypeptide(L)'
;MDSAEIYDYSQVPQTDSHADSRTDRTSEWQRKPQGGTQLVRDIDDLRRKMAETFLKEASFTADPVIMISRQLDLKINEYMMQWTTGRKKAR
;
A
#
# COMPACT_ATOMS: atom_id res chain seq x y z
N MET A 1 -26.62 -21.67 31.20
CA MET A 1 -26.76 -21.50 29.73
C MET A 1 -27.11 -20.04 29.55
N ASP A 2 -26.09 -19.20 29.56
CA ASP A 2 -26.24 -17.74 29.62
C ASP A 2 -26.52 -17.19 28.23
N SER A 3 -27.52 -16.31 28.21
CA SER A 3 -28.14 -15.68 27.07
C SER A 3 -27.10 -14.97 26.19
N ALA A 4 -27.03 -15.35 24.92
CA ALA A 4 -26.34 -14.55 23.91
C ALA A 4 -27.14 -13.25 23.72
N GLU A 5 -26.62 -12.14 24.24
CA GLU A 5 -27.15 -10.82 23.97
C GLU A 5 -27.06 -10.54 22.47
N ILE A 6 -28.23 -10.42 21.84
CA ILE A 6 -28.38 -9.94 20.47
C ILE A 6 -27.95 -8.48 20.50
N TYR A 7 -26.71 -8.21 20.07
CA TYR A 7 -26.22 -6.84 19.90
C TYR A 7 -27.08 -6.12 18.85
N ASP A 8 -27.91 -5.18 19.29
CA ASP A 8 -28.71 -4.33 18.40
C ASP A 8 -27.80 -3.31 17.73
N TYR A 9 -27.38 -3.65 16.51
CA TYR A 9 -26.51 -2.83 15.66
C TYR A 9 -27.18 -1.54 15.17
N SER A 10 -28.47 -1.30 15.47
CA SER A 10 -29.18 -0.09 15.03
C SER A 10 -28.82 1.17 15.84
N GLN A 11 -28.05 1.01 16.93
CA GLN A 11 -27.69 2.08 17.86
C GLN A 11 -26.19 2.43 17.85
N VAL A 12 -25.49 2.18 16.74
CA VAL A 12 -24.16 2.76 16.54
C VAL A 12 -24.31 4.26 16.23
N PRO A 13 -23.70 5.17 17.02
CA PRO A 13 -23.72 6.58 16.71
C PRO A 13 -23.05 6.78 15.34
N GLN A 14 -23.82 7.29 14.38
CA GLN A 14 -23.31 7.74 13.10
C GLN A 14 -22.34 8.89 13.40
N THR A 15 -21.04 8.60 13.43
CA THR A 15 -20.04 9.65 13.47
C THR A 15 -20.22 10.46 12.20
N ASP A 16 -20.62 11.73 12.37
CA ASP A 16 -20.75 12.68 11.29
C ASP A 16 -19.52 12.58 10.40
N SER A 17 -19.81 12.23 9.15
CA SER A 17 -18.83 12.16 8.09
C SER A 17 -18.35 13.59 7.83
N HIS A 18 -17.36 14.04 8.61
CA HIS A 18 -16.56 15.18 8.23
C HIS A 18 -15.84 14.76 6.96
N ALA A 19 -16.43 15.14 5.82
CA ALA A 19 -15.86 14.97 4.50
C ALA A 19 -14.52 15.72 4.48
N ASP A 20 -13.45 15.02 4.86
CA ASP A 20 -12.08 15.47 4.67
C ASP A 20 -11.88 15.54 3.15
N SER A 21 -11.97 16.76 2.63
CA SER A 21 -11.60 17.16 1.27
C SER A 21 -10.09 16.98 1.05
N ARG A 22 -9.63 15.73 1.15
CA ARG A 22 -8.30 15.22 0.81
C ARG A 22 -8.31 14.37 -0.46
N THR A 23 -9.32 14.53 -1.32
CA THR A 23 -9.45 13.78 -2.57
C THR A 23 -8.47 14.19 -3.68
N ASP A 24 -7.49 15.06 -3.43
CA ASP A 24 -6.56 15.50 -4.50
C ASP A 24 -5.18 14.82 -4.50
N ARG A 25 -4.84 14.02 -3.47
CA ARG A 25 -3.51 13.38 -3.40
C ARG A 25 -3.37 12.05 -4.15
N THR A 26 -4.46 11.50 -4.69
CA THR A 26 -4.45 10.22 -5.41
C THR A 26 -4.16 10.38 -6.91
N SER A 27 -4.53 11.53 -7.49
CA SER A 27 -4.37 11.85 -8.92
C SER A 27 -2.91 11.99 -9.37
N GLU A 28 -2.01 12.34 -8.44
CA GLU A 28 -0.61 12.63 -8.73
C GLU A 28 0.24 11.35 -8.95
N TRP A 29 -0.17 10.20 -8.41
CA TRP A 29 0.49 8.91 -8.60
C TRP A 29 0.19 8.24 -9.94
N GLN A 30 -0.77 8.77 -10.70
CA GLN A 30 -1.17 8.23 -12.02
C GLN A 30 -0.19 8.63 -13.15
N ARG A 31 0.64 9.66 -12.96
CA ARG A 31 1.60 10.12 -13.99
C ARG A 31 2.90 9.31 -13.96
N LYS A 32 2.98 8.26 -14.78
CA LYS A 32 4.21 7.45 -14.93
C LYS A 32 5.38 8.29 -15.49
N PRO A 33 6.52 8.40 -14.80
CA PRO A 33 7.72 9.04 -15.32
C PRO A 33 8.45 8.07 -16.23
N GLN A 34 9.04 8.66 -17.24
CA GLN A 34 9.68 8.01 -18.38
C GLN A 34 11.04 7.36 -18.03
N GLY A 35 11.50 7.42 -16.77
CA GLY A 35 12.73 6.77 -16.28
C GLY A 35 12.50 5.44 -15.53
N GLY A 36 11.25 4.99 -15.42
CA GLY A 36 10.81 4.00 -14.42
C GLY A 36 10.67 2.54 -14.89
N THR A 37 11.19 2.12 -16.04
CA THR A 37 10.91 0.76 -16.54
C THR A 37 11.55 -0.32 -15.68
N GLN A 38 12.82 -0.18 -15.27
CA GLN A 38 13.48 -1.19 -14.44
C GLN A 38 12.96 -1.20 -13.01
N LEU A 39 12.78 -0.03 -12.38
CA LEU A 39 12.23 0.01 -11.02
C LEU A 39 10.80 -0.51 -10.94
N VAL A 40 9.95 -0.22 -11.94
CA VAL A 40 8.60 -0.78 -11.98
C VAL A 40 8.66 -2.30 -12.11
N ARG A 41 9.55 -2.83 -12.96
CA ARG A 41 9.73 -4.29 -13.09
C ARG A 41 10.22 -4.92 -11.78
N ASP A 42 11.19 -4.31 -11.11
CA ASP A 42 11.70 -4.79 -9.82
C ASP A 42 10.59 -4.80 -8.75
N ILE A 43 9.77 -3.75 -8.70
CA ILE A 43 8.62 -3.64 -7.79
C ILE A 43 7.59 -4.74 -8.10
N ASP A 44 7.23 -4.94 -9.37
CA ASP A 44 6.25 -5.95 -9.77
C ASP A 44 6.75 -7.38 -9.53
N ASP A 45 8.04 -7.64 -9.77
CA ASP A 45 8.68 -8.92 -9.46
C ASP A 45 8.69 -9.20 -7.96
N LEU A 46 8.97 -8.20 -7.11
CA LEU A 46 8.93 -8.33 -5.66
C LEU A 46 7.50 -8.56 -5.14
N ARG A 47 6.50 -7.88 -5.71
CA ARG A 47 5.08 -8.13 -5.40
C ARG A 47 4.67 -9.56 -5.72
N ARG A 48 5.05 -10.06 -6.89
CA ARG A 48 4.77 -11.45 -7.28
C ARG A 48 5.45 -12.44 -6.34
N LYS A 49 6.74 -12.25 -6.05
CA LYS A 49 7.47 -13.11 -5.10
C LYS A 49 6.86 -13.10 -3.71
N MET A 50 6.44 -11.94 -3.19
CA MET A 50 5.76 -11.84 -1.90
C MET A 50 4.47 -12.66 -1.89
N ALA A 51 3.63 -12.51 -2.93
CA ALA A 51 2.37 -13.24 -3.04
C ALA A 51 2.61 -14.77 -3.11
N GLU A 52 3.55 -15.21 -3.94
CA GLU A 52 3.92 -16.63 -4.05
C GLU A 52 4.46 -17.18 -2.72
N THR A 53 5.24 -16.39 -1.99
CA THR A 53 5.81 -16.80 -0.70
C THR A 53 4.73 -16.85 0.37
N PHE A 54 3.83 -15.86 0.41
CA PHE A 54 2.68 -15.88 1.29
C PHE A 54 1.79 -17.10 1.04
N LEU A 55 1.54 -17.48 -0.21
CA LEU A 55 0.76 -18.67 -0.54
C LEU A 55 1.42 -19.98 -0.04
N LYS A 56 2.75 -20.02 0.04
CA LYS A 56 3.50 -21.18 0.57
C LYS A 56 3.51 -21.21 2.09
N GLU A 57 3.75 -20.06 2.72
CA GLU A 57 3.88 -19.94 4.18
C GLU A 57 2.53 -19.83 4.90
N ALA A 58 1.46 -19.45 4.16
CA ALA A 58 0.13 -19.13 4.67
C ALA A 58 0.12 -18.09 5.81
N SER A 59 1.16 -17.25 5.91
CA SER A 59 1.32 -16.27 6.98
C SER A 59 2.02 -15.01 6.48
N PHE A 60 1.45 -13.85 6.79
CA PHE A 60 2.06 -12.55 6.51
C PHE A 60 3.20 -12.22 7.48
N THR A 61 3.29 -12.91 8.61
CA THR A 61 4.34 -12.72 9.61
C THR A 61 5.47 -13.75 9.48
N ALA A 62 5.42 -14.62 8.47
CA ALA A 62 6.54 -15.49 8.16
C ALA A 62 7.76 -14.65 7.77
N ASP A 63 8.91 -14.96 8.37
CA ASP A 63 10.19 -14.29 8.10
C ASP A 63 10.48 -14.07 6.60
N PRO A 64 10.31 -15.05 5.69
CA PRO A 64 10.57 -14.81 4.27
C PRO A 64 9.61 -13.79 3.64
N VAL A 65 8.33 -13.74 4.07
CA VAL A 65 7.36 -12.73 3.60
C VAL A 65 7.74 -11.34 4.10
N ILE A 66 8.13 -11.22 5.38
CA ILE A 66 8.60 -9.97 5.98
C ILE A 66 9.86 -9.46 5.26
N MET A 67 10.81 -10.34 4.95
CA MET A 67 12.02 -9.98 4.24
C MET A 67 11.73 -9.41 2.84
N ILE A 68 10.85 -10.08 2.08
CA ILE A 68 10.45 -9.59 0.76
C ILE A 68 9.70 -8.25 0.88
N SER A 69 8.89 -8.06 1.93
CA SER A 69 8.20 -6.78 2.19
C SER A 69 9.17 -5.64 2.40
N ARG A 70 10.20 -5.84 3.23
CA ARG A 70 11.23 -4.82 3.45
C ARG A 70 11.95 -4.45 2.15
N GLN A 71 12.23 -5.44 1.29
CA GLN A 71 12.86 -5.19 -0.01
C GLN A 71 11.92 -4.42 -0.96
N LEU A 72 10.64 -4.76 -0.98
CA LEU A 72 9.63 -4.07 -1.78
C LEU A 72 9.51 -2.60 -1.35
N ASP A 73 9.47 -2.34 -0.05
CA ASP A 73 9.38 -0.98 0.50
C ASP A 73 10.58 -0.12 0.08
N LEU A 74 11.79 -0.67 0.11
CA LEU A 74 12.99 0.04 -0.36
C LEU A 74 12.86 0.44 -1.84
N LYS A 75 12.34 -0.45 -2.69
CA LYS A 75 12.17 -0.18 -4.13
C LYS A 75 11.06 0.83 -4.40
N ILE A 76 9.97 0.77 -3.65
CA ILE A 76 8.91 1.78 -3.71
C ILE A 76 9.50 3.13 -3.29
N ASN A 77 10.23 3.20 -2.18
CA ASN A 77 10.85 4.44 -1.71
C ASN A 77 11.82 5.03 -2.77
N GLU A 78 12.65 4.19 -3.40
CA GLU A 78 13.54 4.59 -4.48
C GLU A 78 12.77 5.21 -5.65
N TYR A 79 11.72 4.52 -6.11
CA TYR A 79 10.83 5.00 -7.17
C TYR A 79 10.21 6.35 -6.81
N MET A 80 9.65 6.49 -5.60
CA MET A 80 9.01 7.72 -5.14
C MET A 80 10.00 8.89 -5.06
N MET A 81 11.26 8.64 -4.69
CA MET A 81 12.33 9.63 -4.71
C MET A 81 12.72 10.10 -6.10
N GLN A 82 12.75 9.19 -7.08
CA GLN A 82 12.98 9.57 -8.48
C GLN A 82 11.86 10.46 -9.03
N TRP A 83 10.62 10.20 -8.65
CA TRP A 83 9.45 11.00 -9.04
C TRP A 83 9.47 12.41 -8.45
N THR A 84 9.86 12.53 -7.18
CA THR A 84 9.86 13.81 -6.45
C THR A 84 11.08 14.69 -6.78
N THR A 85 12.24 14.09 -7.05
CA THR A 85 13.45 14.83 -7.42
C THR A 85 13.36 15.41 -8.83
N GLY A 86 12.70 14.72 -9.77
CA GLY A 86 12.45 15.24 -11.12
C GLY A 86 11.63 16.54 -11.16
N ARG A 87 10.83 16.83 -10.13
CA ARG A 87 10.02 18.07 -10.04
C ARG A 87 10.83 19.29 -9.62
N LYS A 88 11.99 19.14 -8.97
CA LYS A 88 12.79 20.27 -8.45
C LYS A 88 13.64 20.98 -9.51
N LYS A 89 13.77 20.42 -10.72
CA LYS A 89 14.49 21.05 -11.84
C LYS A 89 13.62 21.95 -12.74
N ALA A 90 12.37 22.21 -12.36
CA ALA A 90 11.42 23.01 -13.13
C ALA A 90 11.08 24.38 -12.49
N ARG A 91 11.98 24.96 -11.69
CA ARG A 91 11.82 26.30 -11.10
C ARG A 91 13.03 27.17 -11.37
#